data_AF-A0A7X0B097-F1
#
_entry.id   AF-A0A7X0B097-F1
#
_cell.length_a   1.000
_cell.length_b   1.000
_cell.length_c   1.000
_cell.angle_alpha   90.00
_cell.angle_beta   90.00
_cell.angle_gamma   90.00
#
_symmetry.space_group_name_H-M   'P 1'
#
loop_
_entity.id
_entity.type
_entity.pdbx_description
1 polymer ?
#
loop_
_entity_poly.entity_id
_entity_poly.type
_entity_poly.pdbx_seq_one_letter_code
_entity_poly.pdbx_strand_id
1 'polypeptide(L)'
;MDDQTETLAFLAYPEAFGARGRVERIDTHISHVFLAGDRAYKLKRAVRYSYLDYSTVERRRHFCLAELSVNRRFAPHLYLGLRPVLRVDGHLLLGPEWPAGEEEPSLPGAEVVDWLLVMRRFDQDALLDRMATQGRLTPQLMLDLADRLARLHRAQPARNDGGGAAGLEQAIAITRANLKPGDAFSASDIRAWNTRIQTALAVQAPLLDLRRDAGRVRDCHGDLHLGNVCLVDGTPTPFDAIEFDPDLARTDVLYDLAFLLMDLCFRDRGDLASLVLNRYLDLTGEDMPGREGLAVGGLPALPLFLSVRAAVRAQVTAAASRRQTTPTQKTAGAVEADRYLQLALDFLRRDRPRVVAVGGFSGTGKSTLARALAPLMGAAPGARVLRSDVIRKQLFDLAPEQALPADAYTPAVSAAVYDRLRLQAATCLAAGRSVILDAVFARPEERALAANLAAQAHARFTGLWLRASEEVMADRVRHRAQTPARDASDADLAVLLSQMRQGAGDVRWSILDAGPTPEMVLRQAEALLRRPGTEGGPSRPAGRSAPVADFFFSPGPAPGMR
;
A
#
# COMPACT_ATOMS: atom_id res chain seq x y z
N MET A 1 -12.09 15.44 34.28
CA MET A 1 -12.68 14.78 33.10
C MET A 1 -14.14 14.58 33.44
N ASP A 2 -15.05 14.88 32.52
CA ASP A 2 -16.48 14.67 32.78
C ASP A 2 -16.77 13.22 33.13
N ASP A 3 -17.72 12.99 34.03
CA ASP A 3 -18.20 11.65 34.34
C ASP A 3 -19.20 11.19 33.26
N GLN A 4 -18.88 10.11 32.57
CA GLN A 4 -19.73 9.49 31.56
C GLN A 4 -20.54 8.30 32.08
N THR A 5 -20.50 7.99 33.38
CA THR A 5 -21.13 6.79 33.95
C THR A 5 -22.63 6.73 33.66
N GLU A 6 -23.34 7.84 33.87
CA GLU A 6 -24.78 7.94 33.61
C GLU A 6 -25.09 7.78 32.10
N THR A 7 -24.35 8.49 31.24
CA THR A 7 -24.47 8.40 29.78
C THR A 7 -24.24 6.97 29.27
N LEU A 8 -23.22 6.28 29.80
CA LEU A 8 -22.92 4.90 29.43
C LEU A 8 -24.01 3.93 29.86
N ALA A 9 -24.60 4.13 31.05
CA ALA A 9 -25.72 3.34 31.53
C ALA A 9 -26.96 3.55 30.68
N PHE A 10 -27.27 4.81 30.32
CA PHE A 10 -28.38 5.17 29.43
C PHE A 10 -28.24 4.50 28.05
N LEU A 11 -27.06 4.60 27.43
CA LEU A 11 -26.79 4.06 26.09
C LEU A 11 -26.63 2.53 26.05
N ALA A 12 -26.64 1.84 27.19
CA ALA A 12 -26.56 0.39 27.23
C ALA A 12 -27.88 -0.30 26.79
N TYR A 13 -28.98 0.45 26.73
CA TYR A 13 -30.32 -0.07 26.51
C TYR A 13 -30.88 0.37 25.14
N PRO A 14 -31.61 -0.51 24.42
CA PRO A 14 -32.14 -0.20 23.09
C PRO A 14 -33.16 0.95 23.08
N GLU A 15 -33.86 1.16 24.20
CA GLU A 15 -34.83 2.23 24.41
C GLU A 15 -34.21 3.61 24.23
N ALA A 16 -32.93 3.78 24.59
CA ALA A 16 -32.17 5.02 24.39
C ALA A 16 -32.17 5.44 22.91
N PHE A 17 -32.17 4.47 22.00
CA PHE A 17 -32.09 4.67 20.55
C PHE A 17 -33.44 4.57 19.85
N GLY A 18 -34.52 4.24 20.56
CA GLY A 18 -35.80 3.85 19.96
C GLY A 18 -35.70 2.58 19.11
N ALA A 19 -34.69 1.74 19.38
CA ALA A 19 -34.43 0.51 18.65
C ALA A 19 -35.05 -0.70 19.35
N ARG A 20 -35.11 -1.84 18.65
CA ARG A 20 -35.45 -3.16 19.23
C ARG A 20 -34.20 -4.05 19.25
N GLY A 21 -34.15 -4.99 20.18
CA GLY A 21 -33.07 -5.99 20.30
C GLY A 21 -31.95 -5.56 21.24
N ARG A 22 -30.84 -6.30 21.23
CA ARG A 22 -29.70 -6.05 22.11
C ARG A 22 -28.80 -4.96 21.55
N VAL A 23 -28.35 -4.04 22.41
CA VAL A 23 -27.25 -3.13 22.11
C VAL A 23 -25.93 -3.85 22.33
N GLU A 24 -25.09 -3.88 21.31
CA GLU A 24 -23.72 -4.37 21.42
C GLU A 24 -22.78 -3.19 21.67
N ARG A 25 -21.85 -3.34 22.62
CA ARG A 25 -20.88 -2.31 22.95
C ARG A 25 -19.48 -2.76 22.55
N ILE A 26 -18.80 -1.93 21.78
CA ILE A 26 -17.40 -2.08 21.39
C ILE A 26 -16.61 -0.93 21.99
N ASP A 27 -15.61 -1.25 22.80
CA ASP A 27 -14.73 -0.26 23.43
C ASP A 27 -13.41 -0.14 22.66
N THR A 28 -13.06 1.08 22.28
CA THR A 28 -11.75 1.39 21.68
C THR A 28 -10.87 2.13 22.69
N HIS A 29 -9.66 2.51 22.28
CA HIS A 29 -8.78 3.30 23.12
C HIS A 29 -9.42 4.64 23.54
N ILE A 30 -10.13 5.30 22.62
CA ILE A 30 -10.59 6.69 22.77
C ILE A 30 -12.11 6.85 22.56
N SER A 31 -12.84 5.76 22.32
CA SER A 31 -14.30 5.81 22.09
C SER A 31 -15.03 4.57 22.63
N HIS A 32 -16.33 4.73 22.82
CA HIS A 32 -17.32 3.69 23.07
C HIS A 32 -18.26 3.65 21.86
N VAL A 33 -18.46 2.50 21.24
CA VAL A 33 -19.34 2.34 20.07
C VAL A 33 -20.50 1.44 20.46
N PHE A 34 -21.72 1.94 20.28
CA PHE A 34 -22.96 1.21 20.56
C PHE A 34 -23.62 0.82 19.23
N LEU A 35 -23.81 -0.47 18.99
CA LEU A 35 -24.51 -0.98 17.82
C LEU A 35 -25.97 -1.27 18.20
N ALA A 36 -26.90 -0.51 17.64
CA ALA A 36 -28.33 -0.62 17.91
C ALA A 36 -29.11 -0.58 16.60
N GLY A 37 -29.86 -1.65 16.30
CA GLY A 37 -30.52 -1.81 15.00
C GLY A 37 -29.52 -1.79 13.84
N ASP A 38 -29.79 -0.93 12.86
CA ASP A 38 -29.01 -0.67 11.65
C ASP A 38 -27.98 0.48 11.82
N ARG A 39 -27.83 1.02 13.03
CA ARG A 39 -26.95 2.15 13.34
C ARG A 39 -25.83 1.77 14.31
N ALA A 40 -24.75 2.52 14.22
CA ALA A 40 -23.67 2.55 15.19
C ALA A 40 -23.53 3.97 15.76
N TYR A 41 -23.41 4.09 17.07
CA TYR A 41 -23.30 5.36 17.77
C TYR A 41 -21.97 5.43 18.51
N LYS A 42 -21.06 6.29 18.05
CA LYS A 42 -19.73 6.45 18.63
C LYS A 42 -19.72 7.62 19.60
N LEU A 43 -19.53 7.31 20.87
CA LEU A 43 -19.31 8.24 21.98
C LEU A 43 -17.81 8.38 22.22
N LYS A 44 -17.27 9.60 22.19
CA LYS A 44 -15.85 9.83 22.54
C LYS A 44 -15.66 9.69 24.05
N ARG A 45 -14.58 9.03 24.49
CA ARG A 45 -14.30 8.86 25.92
C ARG A 45 -13.88 10.19 26.54
N ALA A 46 -14.31 10.47 27.76
CA ALA A 46 -13.85 11.63 28.53
C ALA A 46 -12.42 11.39 29.03
N VAL A 47 -11.44 11.55 28.14
CA VAL A 47 -10.01 11.30 28.39
C VAL A 47 -9.15 12.49 27.96
N ARG A 48 -7.97 12.60 28.56
CA ARG A 48 -6.93 13.54 28.15
C ARG A 48 -5.58 12.81 28.08
N TYR A 49 -5.02 12.75 26.89
CA TYR A 49 -3.69 12.24 26.58
C TYR A 49 -2.80 13.38 26.07
N SER A 50 -1.51 13.10 25.87
CA SER A 50 -0.57 14.12 25.38
C SER A 50 -0.86 14.59 23.95
N TYR A 51 -1.56 13.77 23.16
CA TYR A 51 -1.89 14.00 21.76
C TYR A 51 -3.40 14.17 21.51
N LEU A 52 -4.23 14.14 22.57
CA LEU A 52 -5.68 14.11 22.45
C LEU A 52 -6.38 14.64 23.69
N ASP A 53 -7.36 15.53 23.53
CA ASP A 53 -8.14 16.05 24.66
C ASP A 53 -9.65 16.00 24.38
N TYR A 54 -10.31 15.00 24.97
CA TYR A 54 -11.76 14.79 24.94
C TYR A 54 -12.40 15.09 26.31
N SER A 55 -11.73 15.88 27.16
CA SER A 55 -12.05 15.96 28.58
C SER A 55 -13.38 16.64 28.90
N THR A 56 -13.90 17.47 27.99
CA THR A 56 -15.14 18.25 28.14
C THR A 56 -16.14 17.93 27.02
N VAL A 57 -17.43 18.16 27.26
CA VAL A 57 -18.52 17.97 26.28
C VAL A 57 -18.27 18.78 25.01
N GLU A 58 -17.81 20.03 25.11
CA GLU A 58 -17.54 20.91 23.98
C GLU A 58 -16.40 20.37 23.10
N ARG A 59 -15.37 19.80 23.73
CA ARG A 59 -14.27 19.15 22.99
C ARG A 59 -14.76 17.90 22.29
N ARG A 60 -15.56 17.06 22.96
CA ARG A 60 -16.15 15.87 22.33
C ARG A 60 -17.04 16.26 21.15
N ARG A 61 -17.86 17.31 21.27
CA ARG A 61 -18.62 17.89 20.15
C ARG A 61 -17.72 18.28 18.99
N HIS A 62 -16.68 19.10 19.26
CA HIS A 62 -15.74 19.56 18.25
C HIS A 62 -15.11 18.40 17.48
N PHE A 63 -14.62 17.39 18.18
CA PHE A 63 -13.99 16.25 17.52
C PHE A 63 -14.99 15.30 16.85
N CYS A 64 -16.25 15.20 17.32
CA CYS A 64 -17.28 14.46 16.57
C CYS A 64 -17.56 15.13 15.22
N LEU A 65 -17.57 16.46 15.18
CA LEU A 65 -17.69 17.22 13.92
C LEU A 65 -16.46 17.07 13.03
N ALA A 66 -15.26 17.13 13.62
CA ALA A 66 -14.02 16.87 12.89
C ALA A 66 -14.04 15.47 12.27
N GLU A 67 -14.41 14.44 13.05
CA GLU A 67 -14.48 13.06 12.58
C GLU A 67 -15.49 12.90 11.44
N LEU A 68 -16.69 13.49 11.59
CA LEU A 68 -17.72 13.49 10.56
C LEU A 68 -17.19 14.13 9.26
N SER A 69 -16.57 15.29 9.36
CA SER A 69 -16.03 16.03 8.20
C SER A 69 -14.92 15.24 7.50
N VAL A 70 -13.94 14.77 8.26
CA VAL A 70 -12.77 14.02 7.77
C VAL A 70 -13.23 12.73 7.09
N ASN A 71 -14.08 11.95 7.76
CA ASN A 71 -14.37 10.60 7.32
C ASN A 71 -15.43 10.52 6.22
N ARG A 72 -16.27 11.54 6.03
CA ARG A 72 -17.17 11.58 4.87
C ARG A 72 -16.43 11.66 3.53
N ARG A 73 -15.17 12.12 3.52
CA ARG A 73 -14.29 12.05 2.33
C ARG A 73 -14.04 10.59 1.92
N PHE A 74 -13.94 9.69 2.89
CA PHE A 74 -13.64 8.28 2.68
C PHE A 74 -14.90 7.43 2.60
N ALA A 75 -15.90 7.67 3.46
CA ALA A 75 -17.08 6.82 3.62
C ALA A 75 -18.37 7.65 3.81
N PRO A 76 -18.82 8.41 2.80
CA PRO A 76 -19.95 9.35 2.94
C PRO A 76 -21.27 8.68 3.35
N HIS A 77 -21.49 7.41 2.95
CA HIS A 77 -22.68 6.63 3.32
C HIS A 77 -22.57 5.94 4.68
N LEU A 78 -21.38 5.93 5.29
CA LEU A 78 -21.15 5.34 6.60
C LEU A 78 -21.33 6.37 7.71
N TYR A 79 -20.95 7.63 7.49
CA TYR A 79 -21.02 8.70 8.48
C TYR A 79 -22.24 9.60 8.22
N LEU A 80 -23.25 9.49 9.07
CA LEU A 80 -24.61 9.98 8.80
C LEU A 80 -24.92 11.33 9.46
N GLY A 81 -24.35 11.60 10.63
CA GLY A 81 -24.65 12.82 11.38
C GLY A 81 -24.19 12.74 12.84
N LEU A 82 -24.69 13.66 13.66
CA LEU A 82 -24.48 13.68 15.11
C LEU A 82 -25.82 13.60 15.85
N ARG A 83 -25.79 13.16 17.11
CA ARG A 83 -26.91 13.27 18.06
C ARG A 83 -26.42 13.73 19.43
N PRO A 84 -27.03 14.76 20.03
CA PRO A 84 -26.73 15.13 21.40
C PRO A 84 -27.42 14.18 22.38
N VAL A 85 -26.75 13.89 23.49
CA VAL A 85 -27.36 13.33 24.69
C VAL A 85 -27.81 14.50 25.53
N LEU A 86 -29.11 14.61 25.80
CA LEU A 86 -29.71 15.73 26.52
C LEU A 86 -30.16 15.29 27.91
N ARG A 87 -30.12 16.21 28.87
CA ARG A 87 -30.83 16.08 30.14
C ARG A 87 -32.05 16.99 30.15
N VAL A 88 -33.21 16.37 30.39
CA VAL A 88 -34.52 17.05 30.50
C VAL A 88 -35.22 16.47 31.71
N ASP A 89 -35.66 17.35 32.64
CA ASP A 89 -36.34 16.97 33.88
C ASP A 89 -35.61 15.89 34.70
N GLY A 90 -34.26 15.92 34.68
CA GLY A 90 -33.43 14.95 35.41
C GLY A 90 -33.25 13.60 34.72
N HIS A 91 -33.78 13.40 33.52
CA HIS A 91 -33.65 12.17 32.74
C HIS A 91 -32.82 12.40 31.46
N LEU A 92 -32.05 11.37 31.06
CA LEU A 92 -31.32 11.38 29.80
C LEU A 92 -32.22 10.95 28.65
N LEU A 93 -32.09 11.65 27.52
CA LEU A 93 -32.71 11.29 26.24
C LEU A 93 -31.79 11.62 25.06
N LEU A 94 -31.96 10.92 23.94
CA LEU A 94 -31.28 11.30 22.70
C LEU A 94 -32.05 12.42 22.00
N GLY A 95 -31.40 13.55 21.83
CA GLY A 95 -31.95 14.68 21.09
C GLY A 95 -32.10 14.40 19.58
N PRO A 96 -32.54 15.41 18.80
CA PRO A 96 -32.75 15.25 17.36
C PRO A 96 -31.46 14.83 16.65
N GLU A 97 -31.62 14.04 15.58
CA GLU A 97 -30.52 13.76 14.66
C GLU A 97 -30.17 15.03 13.90
N TRP A 98 -28.87 15.36 13.89
CA TRP A 98 -28.26 16.41 13.08
C TRP A 98 -27.58 15.73 11.89
N PRO A 99 -28.24 15.67 10.72
CA PRO A 99 -27.69 14.99 9.55
C PRO A 99 -26.44 15.70 9.00
N ALA A 100 -25.56 14.93 8.40
CA ALA A 100 -24.31 15.44 7.88
C ALA A 100 -24.52 16.41 6.71
N GLY A 101 -24.05 17.64 6.88
CA GLY A 101 -24.17 18.71 5.88
C GLY A 101 -25.34 19.67 6.12
N GLU A 102 -26.12 19.47 7.19
CA GLU A 102 -27.14 20.40 7.64
C GLU A 102 -26.60 21.36 8.72
N GLU A 103 -27.33 22.44 9.00
CA GLU A 103 -27.01 23.34 10.10
C GLU A 103 -27.29 22.68 11.46
N GLU A 104 -26.52 23.06 12.48
CA GLU A 104 -26.73 22.53 13.82
C GLU A 104 -28.13 22.92 14.33
N PRO A 105 -28.91 21.95 14.83
CA PRO A 105 -30.22 22.26 15.37
C PRO A 105 -30.10 23.16 16.60
N SER A 106 -31.00 24.14 16.71
CA SER A 106 -31.15 24.90 17.95
C SER A 106 -31.69 23.97 19.06
N LEU A 107 -31.03 23.98 20.21
CA LEU A 107 -31.40 23.18 21.39
C LEU A 107 -31.76 24.10 22.57
N PRO A 108 -32.80 24.94 22.47
CA PRO A 108 -33.11 25.92 23.51
C PRO A 108 -33.55 25.24 24.80
N GLY A 109 -32.93 25.61 25.92
CA GLY A 109 -33.29 25.12 27.26
C GLY A 109 -32.90 23.68 27.57
N ALA A 110 -32.18 23.00 26.66
CA ALA A 110 -31.69 21.64 26.89
C ALA A 110 -30.23 21.65 27.39
N GLU A 111 -29.96 20.89 28.46
CA GLU A 111 -28.59 20.64 28.90
C GLU A 111 -27.98 19.53 28.04
N VAL A 112 -26.94 19.83 27.27
CA VAL A 112 -26.22 18.83 26.48
C VAL A 112 -25.16 18.17 27.34
N VAL A 113 -25.31 16.86 27.53
CA VAL A 113 -24.44 16.04 28.39
C VAL A 113 -23.32 15.36 27.59
N ASP A 114 -23.59 15.00 26.34
CA ASP A 114 -22.57 14.45 25.44
C ASP A 114 -23.00 14.47 23.97
N TRP A 115 -22.12 14.03 23.09
CA TRP A 115 -22.38 13.92 21.65
C TRP A 115 -22.04 12.54 21.10
N LEU A 116 -22.93 12.02 20.27
CA LEU A 116 -22.75 10.78 19.53
C LEU A 116 -22.53 11.09 18.06
N LEU A 117 -21.49 10.50 17.48
CA LEU A 117 -21.37 10.38 16.04
C LEU A 117 -22.25 9.21 15.58
N VAL A 118 -23.15 9.49 14.64
CA VAL A 118 -24.10 8.51 14.10
C VAL A 118 -23.55 7.95 12.81
N MET A 119 -23.45 6.62 12.75
CA MET A 119 -22.93 5.88 11.63
C MET A 119 -23.91 4.79 11.19
N ARG A 120 -23.84 4.39 9.92
CA ARG A 120 -24.49 3.16 9.45
C ARG A 120 -23.76 1.96 10.07
N ARG A 121 -24.48 1.01 10.64
CA ARG A 121 -23.88 -0.25 11.09
C ARG A 121 -23.48 -1.08 9.86
N PHE A 122 -22.34 -1.75 9.93
CA PHE A 122 -21.94 -2.76 8.97
C PHE A 122 -21.51 -4.04 9.70
N ASP A 123 -21.56 -5.15 8.97
CA ASP A 123 -21.13 -6.45 9.48
C ASP A 123 -19.65 -6.40 9.88
N GLN A 124 -19.35 -6.79 11.12
CA GLN A 124 -17.97 -6.76 11.60
C GLN A 124 -17.08 -7.78 10.89
N ASP A 125 -17.66 -8.85 10.33
CA ASP A 125 -16.94 -9.81 9.49
C ASP A 125 -16.65 -9.28 8.08
N ALA A 126 -17.10 -8.06 7.77
CA ALA A 126 -16.74 -7.31 6.58
C ALA A 126 -15.52 -6.39 6.79
N LEU A 127 -14.93 -6.33 7.99
CA LEU A 127 -13.63 -5.67 8.20
C LEU A 127 -12.52 -6.43 7.47
N LEU A 128 -11.66 -5.71 6.76
CA LEU A 128 -10.68 -6.34 5.87
C LEU A 128 -9.57 -7.09 6.64
N ASP A 129 -9.31 -6.74 7.90
CA ASP A 129 -8.39 -7.51 8.74
C ASP A 129 -8.97 -8.88 9.12
N ARG A 130 -10.27 -8.95 9.45
CA ARG A 130 -10.98 -10.22 9.68
C ARG A 130 -11.12 -11.03 8.40
N MET A 131 -11.46 -10.39 7.30
CA MET A 131 -11.52 -11.03 5.99
C MET A 131 -10.15 -11.60 5.58
N ALA A 132 -9.04 -10.95 5.95
CA ALA A 132 -7.70 -11.49 5.73
C ALA A 132 -7.48 -12.80 6.49
N THR A 133 -7.80 -12.84 7.79
CA THR A 133 -7.71 -14.05 8.62
C THR A 133 -8.61 -15.17 8.10
N GLN A 134 -9.77 -14.84 7.54
CA GLN A 134 -10.73 -15.79 6.97
C GLN A 134 -10.40 -16.20 5.51
N GLY A 135 -9.34 -15.65 4.90
CA GLY A 135 -8.99 -15.95 3.50
C GLY A 135 -9.96 -15.36 2.46
N ARG A 136 -10.79 -14.37 2.84
CA ARG A 136 -11.84 -13.75 2.00
C ARG A 136 -11.36 -12.56 1.18
N LEU A 137 -10.12 -12.11 1.35
CA LEU A 137 -9.54 -11.06 0.50
C LEU A 137 -9.25 -11.58 -0.90
N THR A 138 -9.88 -10.97 -1.90
CA THR A 138 -9.70 -11.31 -3.31
C THR A 138 -8.79 -10.32 -4.05
N PRO A 139 -8.12 -10.73 -5.14
CA PRO A 139 -7.35 -9.83 -5.98
C PRO A 139 -8.18 -8.64 -6.50
N GLN A 140 -9.44 -8.88 -6.91
CA GLN A 140 -10.31 -7.83 -7.43
C GLN A 140 -10.59 -6.76 -6.36
N LEU A 141 -10.89 -7.18 -5.12
CA LEU A 141 -11.14 -6.27 -4.01
C LEU A 141 -9.93 -5.37 -3.73
N MET A 142 -8.72 -5.92 -3.86
CA MET A 142 -7.48 -5.16 -3.66
C MET A 142 -7.19 -4.19 -4.80
N LEU A 143 -7.53 -4.55 -6.05
CA LEU A 143 -7.48 -3.62 -7.17
C LEU A 143 -8.50 -2.48 -6.99
N ASP A 144 -9.72 -2.77 -6.54
CA ASP A 144 -10.75 -1.77 -6.26
C ASP A 144 -10.31 -0.79 -5.17
N LEU A 145 -9.68 -1.31 -4.11
CA LEU A 145 -9.12 -0.50 -3.03
C LEU A 145 -7.99 0.39 -3.54
N ALA A 146 -7.05 -0.14 -4.33
CA ALA A 146 -5.96 0.64 -4.92
C ALA A 146 -6.49 1.82 -5.79
N ASP A 147 -7.49 1.56 -6.64
CA ASP A 147 -8.11 2.57 -7.49
C ASP A 147 -8.81 3.66 -6.68
N ARG A 148 -9.49 3.26 -5.59
CA ARG A 148 -10.14 4.20 -4.67
C ARG A 148 -9.10 5.07 -3.96
N LEU A 149 -8.03 4.48 -3.43
CA LEU A 149 -6.97 5.22 -2.75
C LEU A 149 -6.25 6.19 -3.69
N ALA A 150 -5.94 5.78 -4.91
CA ALA A 150 -5.34 6.66 -5.91
C ALA A 150 -6.24 7.88 -6.21
N ARG A 151 -7.56 7.69 -6.33
CA ARG A 151 -8.53 8.78 -6.50
C ARG A 151 -8.61 9.68 -5.26
N LEU A 152 -8.71 9.10 -4.07
CA LEU A 152 -8.80 9.85 -2.81
C LEU A 152 -7.57 10.71 -2.59
N HIS A 153 -6.38 10.13 -2.73
CA HIS A 153 -5.12 10.87 -2.65
C HIS A 153 -5.07 11.99 -3.68
N ARG A 154 -5.41 11.72 -4.94
CA ARG A 154 -5.42 12.73 -6.02
C ARG A 154 -6.39 13.89 -5.75
N ALA A 155 -7.53 13.62 -5.13
CA ALA A 155 -8.55 14.61 -4.83
C ALA A 155 -8.18 15.58 -3.70
N GLN A 156 -7.24 15.21 -2.82
CA GLN A 156 -6.81 16.09 -1.73
C GLN A 156 -5.80 17.15 -2.22
N PRO A 157 -5.91 18.41 -1.74
CA PRO A 157 -4.91 19.43 -2.04
C PRO A 157 -3.51 19.05 -1.56
N ALA A 158 -2.50 19.55 -2.26
CA ALA A 158 -1.11 19.48 -1.80
C ALA A 158 -0.93 20.31 -0.53
N ARG A 159 -0.10 19.80 0.40
CA ARG A 159 0.31 20.48 1.63
C ARG A 159 1.82 20.66 1.65
N ASN A 160 2.27 21.89 1.91
CA ASN A 160 3.68 22.25 2.07
C ASN A 160 4.01 22.77 3.47
N ASP A 161 2.99 22.91 4.32
CA ASP A 161 3.07 23.42 5.69
C ASP A 161 3.28 22.31 6.73
N GLY A 162 3.65 21.10 6.29
CA GLY A 162 3.99 19.96 7.15
C GLY A 162 4.40 18.74 6.33
N GLY A 163 4.56 17.59 6.98
CA GLY A 163 5.07 16.37 6.36
C GLY A 163 6.56 16.46 5.98
N GLY A 164 6.95 15.84 4.87
CA GLY A 164 8.35 15.77 4.43
C GLY A 164 9.23 15.01 5.43
N ALA A 165 10.52 15.36 5.47
CA ALA A 165 11.47 14.73 6.40
C ALA A 165 11.10 15.00 7.87
N ALA A 166 10.76 16.24 8.20
CA ALA A 166 10.44 16.66 9.57
C ALA A 166 9.21 15.93 10.13
N GLY A 167 8.13 15.82 9.34
CA GLY A 167 6.93 15.08 9.78
C GLY A 167 7.22 13.60 10.03
N LEU A 168 8.03 12.96 9.17
CA LEU A 168 8.40 11.56 9.38
C LEU A 168 9.35 11.39 10.58
N GLU A 169 10.27 12.32 10.79
CA GLU A 169 11.14 12.36 11.97
C GLU A 169 10.33 12.43 13.27
N GLN A 170 9.30 13.28 13.31
CA GLN A 170 8.40 13.38 14.44
C GLN A 170 7.64 12.06 14.69
N ALA A 171 7.10 11.43 13.65
CA ALA A 171 6.46 10.12 13.77
C ALA A 171 7.42 9.05 14.31
N ILE A 172 8.68 9.06 13.84
CA ILE A 172 9.74 8.18 14.36
C ILE A 172 10.03 8.51 15.82
N ALA A 173 10.18 9.78 16.20
CA ALA A 173 10.47 10.19 17.58
C ALA A 173 9.38 9.73 18.56
N ILE A 174 8.10 9.92 18.20
CA ILE A 174 6.95 9.43 18.98
C ILE A 174 7.02 7.91 19.13
N THR A 175 7.26 7.19 18.03
CA THR A 175 7.34 5.72 18.05
C THR A 175 8.50 5.25 18.95
N ARG A 176 9.68 5.87 18.83
CA ARG A 176 10.86 5.60 19.66
C ARG A 176 10.60 5.83 21.14
N ALA A 177 9.87 6.90 21.47
CA ALA A 177 9.55 7.23 22.86
C ALA A 177 8.67 6.15 23.52
N ASN A 178 7.89 5.39 22.74
CA ASN A 178 6.94 4.39 23.23
C ASN A 178 7.42 2.94 23.09
N LEU A 179 8.45 2.67 22.28
CA LEU A 179 9.12 1.37 22.25
C LEU A 179 10.02 1.23 23.49
N LYS A 180 9.58 0.41 24.45
CA LYS A 180 10.28 0.15 25.71
C LYS A 180 10.67 -1.32 25.83
N PRO A 181 11.91 -1.62 26.28
CA PRO A 181 12.28 -3.00 26.60
C PRO A 181 11.31 -3.60 27.64
N GLY A 182 10.98 -4.88 27.48
CA GLY A 182 10.07 -5.58 28.39
C GLY A 182 9.48 -6.82 27.73
N ASP A 183 8.30 -7.24 28.19
CA ASP A 183 7.64 -8.49 27.76
C ASP A 183 7.46 -8.60 26.24
N ALA A 184 7.27 -7.49 25.56
CA ALA A 184 7.03 -7.46 24.10
C ALA A 184 8.30 -7.23 23.27
N PHE A 185 9.35 -6.61 23.81
CA PHE A 185 10.47 -6.13 22.99
C PHE A 185 11.81 -6.33 23.68
N SER A 186 12.76 -6.89 22.94
CA SER A 186 14.15 -6.94 23.40
C SER A 186 14.81 -5.55 23.29
N ALA A 187 15.71 -5.23 24.22
CA ALA A 187 16.50 -4.01 24.12
C ALA A 187 17.42 -4.00 22.88
N SER A 188 17.80 -5.19 22.38
CA SER A 188 18.62 -5.34 21.19
C SER A 188 17.87 -4.91 19.94
N ASP A 189 16.64 -5.38 19.77
CA ASP A 189 15.82 -5.09 18.59
C ASP A 189 15.42 -3.61 18.54
N ILE A 190 15.09 -3.02 19.69
CA ILE A 190 14.83 -1.57 19.78
C ILE A 190 16.06 -0.77 19.35
N ARG A 191 17.27 -1.15 19.82
CA ARG A 191 18.51 -0.48 19.39
C ARG A 191 18.76 -0.67 17.90
N ALA A 192 18.60 -1.90 17.39
CA ALA A 192 18.79 -2.20 15.98
C ALA A 192 17.86 -1.39 15.08
N TRP A 193 16.57 -1.30 15.46
CA TRP A 193 15.59 -0.52 14.70
C TRP A 193 15.92 0.96 14.76
N ASN A 194 16.21 1.49 15.96
CA ASN A 194 16.62 2.90 16.14
C ASN A 194 17.82 3.28 15.26
N THR A 195 18.86 2.45 15.21
CA THR A 195 20.03 2.74 14.38
C THR A 195 19.66 2.71 12.89
N ARG A 196 18.99 1.65 12.43
CA ARG A 196 18.68 1.46 11.01
C ARG A 196 17.68 2.51 10.49
N ILE A 197 16.66 2.85 11.29
CA ILE A 197 15.64 3.81 10.89
C ILE A 197 16.20 5.23 10.79
N GLN A 198 17.11 5.61 11.69
CA GLN A 198 17.77 6.91 11.65
C GLN A 198 18.72 7.01 10.44
N THR A 199 19.48 5.97 10.13
CA THR A 199 20.27 5.92 8.91
C THR A 199 19.39 5.99 7.66
N ALA A 200 18.27 5.26 7.62
CA ALA A 200 17.35 5.29 6.49
C ALA A 200 16.70 6.67 6.32
N LEU A 201 16.25 7.31 7.41
CA LEU A 201 15.71 8.67 7.40
C LEU A 201 16.74 9.67 6.87
N ALA A 202 17.98 9.64 7.37
CA ALA A 202 19.03 10.56 6.92
C ALA A 202 19.30 10.44 5.41
N VAL A 203 19.28 9.22 4.86
CA VAL A 203 19.47 8.98 3.43
C VAL A 203 18.28 9.47 2.60
N GLN A 204 17.05 9.31 3.11
CA GLN A 204 15.83 9.60 2.35
C GLN A 204 15.28 11.02 2.58
N ALA A 205 15.74 11.75 3.60
CA ALA A 205 15.23 13.08 3.95
C ALA A 205 15.16 14.05 2.75
N PRO A 206 16.19 14.18 1.89
CA PRO A 206 16.10 15.06 0.71
C PRO A 206 14.98 14.65 -0.27
N LEU A 207 14.74 13.35 -0.44
CA LEU A 207 13.66 12.85 -1.28
C LEU A 207 12.28 13.15 -0.66
N LEU A 208 12.15 13.01 0.67
CA LEU A 208 10.89 13.31 1.37
C LEU A 208 10.49 14.77 1.23
N ASP A 209 11.46 15.69 1.34
CA ASP A 209 11.21 17.12 1.15
C ASP A 209 10.91 17.45 -0.30
N LEU A 210 11.65 16.87 -1.26
CA LEU A 210 11.35 17.01 -2.68
C LEU A 210 9.92 16.54 -3.02
N ARG A 211 9.48 15.43 -2.41
CA ARG A 211 8.13 14.89 -2.58
C ARG A 211 7.06 15.81 -1.98
N ARG A 212 7.31 16.40 -0.80
CA ARG A 212 6.43 17.44 -0.22
C ARG A 212 6.29 18.61 -1.18
N ASP A 213 7.40 19.14 -1.67
CA ASP A 213 7.42 20.32 -2.54
C ASP A 213 6.78 20.01 -3.92
N ALA A 214 6.80 18.74 -4.35
CA ALA A 214 6.08 18.22 -5.53
C ALA A 214 4.60 17.84 -5.27
N GLY A 215 4.04 18.24 -4.12
CA GLY A 215 2.63 18.06 -3.78
C GLY A 215 2.20 16.62 -3.49
N ARG A 216 3.14 15.80 -2.98
CA ARG A 216 2.88 14.41 -2.54
C ARG A 216 2.51 14.29 -1.07
N VAL A 217 2.70 15.33 -0.28
CA VAL A 217 2.13 15.44 1.07
C VAL A 217 0.73 16.03 0.96
N ARG A 218 -0.25 15.35 1.56
CA ARG A 218 -1.68 15.67 1.48
C ARG A 218 -2.38 15.29 2.78
N ASP A 219 -3.61 15.76 2.98
CA ASP A 219 -4.46 15.32 4.09
C ASP A 219 -5.00 13.90 3.82
N CYS A 220 -4.20 12.90 4.15
CA CYS A 220 -4.46 11.48 3.87
C CYS A 220 -5.31 10.83 4.97
N HIS A 221 -5.36 9.49 5.02
CA HIS A 221 -6.09 8.77 6.06
C HIS A 221 -5.36 8.81 7.42
N GLY A 222 -4.03 8.75 7.41
CA GLY A 222 -3.18 8.78 8.61
C GLY A 222 -3.07 7.42 9.32
N ASP A 223 -4.13 6.60 9.28
CA ASP A 223 -4.21 5.27 9.92
C ASP A 223 -4.78 4.16 9.00
N LEU A 224 -4.31 4.09 7.75
CA LEU A 224 -4.85 3.21 6.70
C LEU A 224 -4.43 1.73 6.83
N HIS A 225 -4.73 1.07 7.95
CA HIS A 225 -4.53 -0.38 8.10
C HIS A 225 -5.81 -1.16 7.79
N LEU A 226 -5.75 -2.49 7.62
CA LEU A 226 -6.90 -3.30 7.20
C LEU A 226 -8.09 -3.25 8.18
N GLY A 227 -7.83 -3.06 9.47
CA GLY A 227 -8.88 -2.85 10.48
C GLY A 227 -9.69 -1.55 10.31
N ASN A 228 -9.18 -0.61 9.50
CA ASN A 228 -9.82 0.68 9.19
C ASN A 228 -10.32 0.71 7.73
N VAL A 229 -10.56 -0.46 7.15
CA VAL A 229 -11.18 -0.60 5.84
C VAL A 229 -12.23 -1.71 5.92
N CYS A 230 -13.47 -1.41 5.53
CA CYS A 230 -14.59 -2.36 5.55
C CYS A 230 -15.16 -2.60 4.15
N LEU A 231 -15.75 -3.78 3.92
CA LEU A 231 -16.52 -4.06 2.72
C LEU A 231 -17.96 -3.61 2.92
N VAL A 232 -18.38 -2.61 2.16
CA VAL A 232 -19.69 -1.99 2.28
C VAL A 232 -20.34 -2.00 0.91
N ASP A 233 -21.47 -2.70 0.78
CA ASP A 233 -22.20 -2.87 -0.49
C ASP A 233 -21.26 -3.35 -1.62
N GLY A 234 -20.38 -4.31 -1.30
CA GLY A 234 -19.37 -4.85 -2.23
C GLY A 234 -18.16 -3.95 -2.49
N THR A 235 -18.08 -2.77 -1.87
CA THR A 235 -17.01 -1.79 -2.10
C THR A 235 -16.05 -1.68 -0.90
N PRO A 236 -14.72 -1.80 -1.10
CA PRO A 236 -13.76 -1.60 -0.02
C PRO A 236 -13.72 -0.11 0.36
N THR A 237 -14.00 0.17 1.64
CA THR A 237 -14.28 1.51 2.15
C THR A 237 -13.39 1.82 3.35
N PRO A 238 -12.36 2.68 3.18
CA PRO A 238 -11.62 3.22 4.30
C PRO A 238 -12.54 4.03 5.22
N PHE A 239 -12.34 3.92 6.52
CA PHE A 239 -13.08 4.65 7.55
C PHE A 239 -12.20 4.81 8.78
N ASP A 240 -12.60 5.67 9.71
CA ASP A 240 -11.82 5.99 10.93
C ASP A 240 -10.44 6.61 10.63
N ALA A 241 -10.39 7.48 9.62
CA ALA A 241 -9.26 8.36 9.36
C ALA A 241 -9.04 9.33 10.53
N ILE A 242 -7.77 9.63 10.83
CA ILE A 242 -7.38 10.46 11.97
C ILE A 242 -7.95 11.88 11.79
N GLU A 243 -8.73 12.31 12.78
CA GLU A 243 -9.35 13.64 12.85
C GLU A 243 -8.73 14.54 13.93
N PHE A 244 -8.09 13.94 14.92
CA PHE A 244 -7.74 14.64 16.16
C PHE A 244 -6.36 15.29 16.16
N ASP A 245 -5.48 14.86 15.26
CA ASP A 245 -4.16 15.43 15.06
C ASP A 245 -3.90 15.56 13.55
N PRO A 246 -4.08 16.77 12.99
CA PRO A 246 -3.87 17.01 11.56
C PRO A 246 -2.45 16.67 11.09
N ASP A 247 -1.43 16.77 11.95
CA ASP A 247 -0.05 16.49 11.57
C ASP A 247 0.19 14.99 11.34
N LEU A 248 -0.59 14.12 11.99
CA LEU A 248 -0.57 12.67 11.74
C LEU A 248 -1.26 12.27 10.43
N ALA A 249 -2.24 13.04 9.98
CA ALA A 249 -2.95 12.81 8.72
C ALA A 249 -2.29 13.51 7.51
N ARG A 250 -1.56 14.61 7.75
CA ARG A 250 -0.80 15.34 6.73
C ARG A 250 0.49 14.60 6.39
N THR A 251 0.37 13.63 5.49
CA THR A 251 1.47 12.72 5.16
C THR A 251 1.71 12.57 3.67
N ASP A 252 2.87 12.03 3.32
CA ASP A 252 3.12 11.54 1.97
C ASP A 252 2.11 10.43 1.58
N VAL A 253 1.55 10.51 0.38
CA VAL A 253 0.58 9.51 -0.13
C VAL A 253 1.11 8.07 -0.15
N LEU A 254 2.42 7.87 -0.32
CA LEU A 254 3.03 6.55 -0.22
C LEU A 254 3.26 6.13 1.24
N TYR A 255 3.42 7.07 2.18
CA TYR A 255 3.49 6.76 3.60
C TYR A 255 2.10 6.36 4.15
N ASP A 256 1.03 6.92 3.62
CA ASP A 256 -0.34 6.48 3.90
C ASP A 256 -0.60 5.08 3.32
N LEU A 257 -0.30 4.88 2.02
CA LEU A 257 -0.43 3.59 1.35
C LEU A 257 0.41 2.49 2.03
N ALA A 258 1.63 2.82 2.49
CA ALA A 258 2.52 1.89 3.16
C ALA A 258 1.88 1.25 4.40
N PHE A 259 0.91 1.91 5.03
CA PHE A 259 0.22 1.32 6.17
C PHE A 259 -0.57 0.08 5.75
N LEU A 260 -1.37 0.17 4.68
CA LEU A 260 -2.12 -0.95 4.10
C LEU A 260 -1.18 -2.06 3.62
N LEU A 261 -0.11 -1.70 2.90
CA LEU A 261 0.85 -2.65 2.35
C LEU A 261 1.58 -3.43 3.46
N MET A 262 1.99 -2.73 4.52
CA MET A 262 2.62 -3.34 5.68
C MET A 262 1.67 -4.32 6.37
N ASP A 263 0.40 -3.92 6.54
CA ASP A 263 -0.60 -4.71 7.26
C ASP A 263 -1.00 -5.99 6.50
N LEU A 264 -1.00 -5.94 5.16
CA LEU A 264 -1.11 -7.11 4.28
C LEU A 264 0.11 -8.04 4.42
N CYS A 265 1.33 -7.49 4.39
CA CYS A 265 2.55 -8.27 4.60
C CYS A 265 2.59 -8.95 5.98
N PHE A 266 2.14 -8.26 7.03
CA PHE A 266 2.07 -8.81 8.40
C PHE A 266 1.16 -10.04 8.50
N ARG A 267 0.10 -10.08 7.68
CA ARG A 267 -0.87 -11.18 7.59
C ARG A 267 -0.52 -12.21 6.52
N ASP A 268 0.75 -12.27 6.12
CA ASP A 268 1.26 -13.21 5.11
C ASP A 268 0.57 -13.08 3.73
N ARG A 269 0.01 -11.90 3.42
CA ARG A 269 -0.63 -11.55 2.14
C ARG A 269 0.24 -10.64 1.29
N GLY A 270 1.53 -10.99 1.18
CA GLY A 270 2.48 -10.29 0.32
C GLY A 270 2.07 -10.30 -1.16
N ASP A 271 1.34 -11.33 -1.61
CA ASP A 271 0.71 -11.43 -2.93
C ASP A 271 -0.22 -10.25 -3.20
N LEU A 272 -1.10 -9.94 -2.25
CA LEU A 272 -2.06 -8.83 -2.34
C LEU A 272 -1.38 -7.49 -2.16
N ALA A 273 -0.40 -7.37 -1.26
CA ALA A 273 0.38 -6.15 -1.10
C ALA A 273 1.12 -5.79 -2.40
N SER A 274 1.70 -6.79 -3.07
CA SER A 274 2.35 -6.61 -4.38
C SER A 274 1.37 -6.11 -5.43
N LEU A 275 0.16 -6.68 -5.45
CA LEU A 275 -0.90 -6.31 -6.38
C LEU A 275 -1.36 -4.86 -6.16
N VAL A 276 -1.62 -4.46 -4.90
CA VAL A 276 -2.04 -3.09 -4.54
C VAL A 276 -0.95 -2.09 -4.94
N LEU A 277 0.32 -2.36 -4.60
CA LEU A 277 1.42 -1.46 -4.94
C LEU A 277 1.54 -1.29 -6.45
N ASN A 278 1.59 -2.39 -7.21
CA ASN A 278 1.73 -2.31 -8.67
C ASN A 278 0.57 -1.55 -9.31
N ARG A 279 -0.68 -1.82 -8.89
CA ARG A 279 -1.85 -1.10 -9.39
C ARG A 279 -1.81 0.39 -9.06
N TYR A 280 -1.45 0.73 -7.82
CA TYR A 280 -1.34 2.13 -7.40
C TYR A 280 -0.28 2.88 -8.23
N LEU A 281 0.89 2.28 -8.46
CA LEU A 281 1.95 2.86 -9.29
C LEU A 281 1.52 3.03 -10.76
N ASP A 282 0.83 2.04 -11.34
CA ASP A 282 0.28 2.12 -12.71
C ASP A 282 -0.65 3.33 -12.90
N LEU A 283 -1.41 3.69 -11.86
CA LEU A 283 -2.38 4.79 -11.88
C LEU A 283 -1.78 6.17 -11.55
N THR A 284 -0.66 6.20 -10.83
CA THR A 284 -0.15 7.44 -10.21
C THR A 284 1.21 7.88 -10.76
N GLY A 285 1.98 6.96 -11.32
CA GLY A 285 3.34 7.23 -11.81
C GLY A 285 4.36 7.51 -10.70
N GLU A 286 4.08 7.13 -9.46
CA GLU A 286 4.98 7.33 -8.29
C GLU A 286 6.27 6.49 -8.34
N ASP A 287 6.56 5.84 -9.46
CA ASP A 287 7.77 5.09 -9.78
C ASP A 287 8.65 5.74 -10.87
N MET A 288 8.28 6.94 -11.34
CA MET A 288 9.02 7.68 -12.37
C MET A 288 9.75 8.89 -11.77
N PRO A 289 10.95 9.26 -12.27
CA PRO A 289 11.60 10.50 -11.91
C PRO A 289 10.95 11.64 -12.71
N GLY A 290 10.44 12.67 -12.04
CA GLY A 290 9.74 13.77 -12.70
C GLY A 290 10.66 14.64 -13.56
N ARG A 291 10.16 15.08 -14.72
CA ARG A 291 10.42 16.38 -15.37
C ARG A 291 9.18 16.74 -16.20
N GLU A 292 8.95 18.05 -16.41
CA GLU A 292 7.76 18.62 -17.07
C GLU A 292 6.44 18.46 -16.28
N GLY A 293 6.46 18.81 -14.98
CA GLY A 293 5.26 18.80 -14.14
C GLY A 293 4.77 17.41 -13.69
N LEU A 294 5.54 16.36 -13.98
CA LEU A 294 5.24 14.95 -13.69
C LEU A 294 5.83 14.44 -12.36
N ALA A 295 5.29 13.31 -11.89
CA ALA A 295 5.51 12.69 -10.59
C ALA A 295 6.99 12.58 -10.16
N VAL A 296 7.28 12.96 -8.91
CA VAL A 296 8.56 12.64 -8.24
C VAL A 296 8.43 11.26 -7.61
N GLY A 297 9.07 10.25 -8.19
CA GLY A 297 8.97 8.88 -7.71
C GLY A 297 9.41 8.71 -6.24
N GLY A 298 8.75 7.82 -5.51
CA GLY A 298 8.95 7.64 -4.06
C GLY A 298 9.39 6.24 -3.65
N LEU A 299 9.67 5.35 -4.62
CA LEU A 299 10.09 3.98 -4.35
C LEU A 299 11.32 3.84 -3.41
N PRO A 300 12.35 4.71 -3.47
CA PRO A 300 13.47 4.64 -2.52
C PRO A 300 13.05 4.83 -1.04
N ALA A 301 11.98 5.58 -0.79
CA ALA A 301 11.46 5.84 0.56
C ALA A 301 10.52 4.74 1.08
N LEU A 302 9.99 3.88 0.22
CA LEU A 302 9.01 2.86 0.59
C LEU A 302 9.48 1.90 1.72
N PRO A 303 10.73 1.38 1.73
CA PRO A 303 11.24 0.58 2.85
C PRO A 303 11.19 1.31 4.21
N LEU A 304 11.55 2.60 4.21
CA LEU A 304 11.48 3.46 5.38
C LEU A 304 10.02 3.61 5.84
N PHE A 305 9.10 3.94 4.93
CA PHE A 305 7.67 4.07 5.23
C PHE A 305 7.06 2.81 5.82
N LEU A 306 7.30 1.64 5.21
CA LEU A 306 6.80 0.35 5.70
C LEU A 306 7.34 0.05 7.11
N SER A 307 8.63 0.32 7.36
CA SER A 307 9.26 0.12 8.66
C SER A 307 8.65 0.99 9.76
N VAL A 308 8.44 2.29 9.49
CA VAL A 308 7.81 3.18 10.47
C VAL A 308 6.38 2.72 10.77
N ARG A 309 5.57 2.38 9.75
CA ARG A 309 4.19 1.89 9.97
C ARG A 309 4.15 0.59 10.79
N ALA A 310 5.06 -0.35 10.52
CA ALA A 310 5.20 -1.57 11.32
C ALA A 310 5.56 -1.25 12.77
N ALA A 311 6.51 -0.35 13.02
CA ALA A 311 6.89 0.04 14.38
C ALA A 311 5.76 0.80 15.13
N VAL A 312 4.96 1.59 14.41
CA VAL A 312 3.73 2.19 14.95
C VAL A 312 2.74 1.10 15.39
N ARG A 313 2.53 0.04 14.59
CA ARG A 313 1.69 -1.10 15.02
C ARG A 313 2.29 -1.86 16.19
N ALA A 314 3.61 -2.03 16.24
CA ALA A 314 4.29 -2.66 17.36
C ALA A 314 3.97 -1.93 18.68
N GLN A 315 4.21 -0.61 18.75
CA GLN A 315 3.97 0.15 19.99
C GLN A 315 2.49 0.15 20.42
N VAL A 316 1.55 0.26 19.48
CA VAL A 316 0.11 0.30 19.76
C VAL A 316 -0.37 -1.05 20.26
N THR A 317 0.07 -2.14 19.62
CA THR A 317 -0.26 -3.51 20.01
C THR A 317 0.31 -3.83 21.39
N ALA A 318 1.55 -3.44 21.69
CA ALA A 318 2.13 -3.59 23.03
C ALA A 318 1.42 -2.75 24.10
N ALA A 319 0.94 -1.54 23.74
CA ALA A 319 0.16 -0.72 24.66
C ALA A 319 -1.23 -1.32 24.95
N ALA A 320 -1.88 -1.89 23.93
CA ALA A 320 -3.15 -2.59 24.07
C ALA A 320 -3.00 -3.88 24.91
N SER A 321 -1.93 -4.65 24.69
CA SER A 321 -1.68 -5.90 25.43
C SER A 321 -1.53 -5.65 26.94
N ARG A 322 -0.83 -4.57 27.35
CA ARG A 322 -0.67 -4.20 28.76
C ARG A 322 -1.99 -3.91 29.49
N ARG A 323 -3.05 -3.55 28.76
CA ARG A 323 -4.39 -3.27 29.32
C ARG A 323 -5.27 -4.51 29.44
N GLN A 324 -4.88 -5.62 28.83
CA GLN A 324 -5.62 -6.87 28.94
C GLN A 324 -5.59 -7.37 30.39
N THR A 325 -6.65 -8.06 30.82
CA THR A 325 -6.75 -8.57 32.20
C THR A 325 -6.24 -10.01 32.31
N THR A 326 -6.34 -10.80 31.24
CA THR A 326 -5.90 -12.21 31.26
C THR A 326 -4.43 -12.36 30.84
N PRO A 327 -3.63 -13.20 31.51
CA PRO A 327 -2.23 -13.44 31.13
C PRO A 327 -2.08 -13.93 29.69
N THR A 328 -2.97 -14.81 29.22
CA THR A 328 -2.93 -15.35 27.85
C THR A 328 -3.08 -14.25 26.80
N GLN A 329 -4.02 -13.31 26.98
CA GLN A 329 -4.19 -12.19 26.05
C GLN A 329 -3.02 -11.20 26.12
N LYS A 330 -2.45 -10.96 27.30
CA LYS A 330 -1.24 -10.15 27.46
C LYS A 330 -0.07 -10.74 26.67
N THR A 331 0.20 -12.04 26.83
CA THR A 331 1.28 -12.73 26.14
C THR A 331 1.05 -12.77 24.63
N ALA A 332 -0.16 -13.10 24.17
CA ALA A 332 -0.48 -13.12 22.74
C ALA A 332 -0.25 -11.74 22.08
N GLY A 333 -0.71 -10.66 22.72
CA GLY A 333 -0.49 -9.30 22.22
C GLY A 333 0.98 -8.85 22.29
N ALA A 334 1.76 -9.32 23.28
CA ALA A 334 3.20 -9.07 23.33
C ALA A 334 3.95 -9.76 22.18
N VAL A 335 3.60 -11.03 21.87
CA VAL A 335 4.15 -11.77 20.73
C VAL A 335 3.76 -11.11 19.40
N GLU A 336 2.52 -10.67 19.27
CA GLU A 336 2.07 -9.95 18.07
C GLU A 336 2.82 -8.62 17.89
N ALA A 337 3.02 -7.87 18.98
CA ALA A 337 3.79 -6.64 18.95
C ALA A 337 5.25 -6.87 18.53
N ASP A 338 5.91 -7.91 19.06
CA ASP A 338 7.27 -8.27 18.66
C ASP A 338 7.34 -8.60 17.15
N ARG A 339 6.37 -9.38 16.64
CA ARG A 339 6.29 -9.68 15.19
C ARG A 339 6.24 -8.42 14.33
N TYR A 340 5.53 -7.38 14.77
CA TYR A 340 5.52 -6.09 14.05
C TYR A 340 6.90 -5.40 14.09
N LEU A 341 7.63 -5.46 15.21
CA LEU A 341 8.98 -4.89 15.30
C LEU A 341 9.98 -5.66 14.44
N GLN A 342 9.89 -6.99 14.41
CA GLN A 342 10.69 -7.83 13.51
C GLN A 342 10.38 -7.50 12.04
N LEU A 343 9.10 -7.35 11.69
CA LEU A 343 8.70 -6.92 10.34
C LEU A 343 9.25 -5.53 10.00
N ALA A 344 9.26 -4.60 10.96
CA ALA A 344 9.85 -3.28 10.79
C ALA A 344 11.36 -3.35 10.47
N LEU A 345 12.10 -4.23 11.13
CA LEU A 345 13.52 -4.49 10.87
C LEU A 345 13.73 -5.13 9.50
N ASP A 346 12.84 -6.04 9.10
CA ASP A 346 12.90 -6.77 7.85
C ASP A 346 12.70 -5.86 6.64
N PHE A 347 11.80 -4.88 6.73
CA PHE A 347 11.64 -3.87 5.67
C PHE A 347 12.89 -3.02 5.43
N LEU A 348 13.76 -2.86 6.43
CA LEU A 348 15.01 -2.10 6.30
C LEU A 348 16.18 -2.94 5.75
N ARG A 349 15.97 -4.23 5.46
CA ARG A 349 16.97 -5.06 4.78
C ARG A 349 17.13 -4.61 3.33
N ARG A 350 18.37 -4.68 2.83
CA ARG A 350 18.71 -4.38 1.44
C ARG A 350 18.93 -5.68 0.68
N ASP A 351 18.15 -5.88 -0.37
CA ASP A 351 18.34 -6.98 -1.31
C ASP A 351 19.01 -6.48 -2.59
N ARG A 352 19.77 -7.37 -3.24
CA ARG A 352 20.28 -7.09 -4.59
C ARG A 352 19.12 -7.20 -5.58
N PRO A 353 18.80 -6.12 -6.34
CA PRO A 353 17.70 -6.16 -7.28
C PRO A 353 17.98 -7.15 -8.42
N ARG A 354 16.90 -7.64 -9.01
CA ARG A 354 16.92 -8.58 -10.13
C ARG A 354 16.03 -8.09 -11.27
N VAL A 355 16.37 -8.50 -12.48
CA VAL A 355 15.55 -8.26 -13.68
C VAL A 355 15.04 -9.60 -14.19
N VAL A 356 13.73 -9.72 -14.31
CA VAL A 356 13.08 -10.84 -15.01
C VAL A 356 12.36 -10.28 -16.21
N ALA A 357 12.54 -10.90 -17.38
CA ALA A 357 11.75 -10.58 -18.56
C ALA A 357 10.85 -11.77 -18.89
N VAL A 358 9.56 -11.51 -19.07
CA VAL A 358 8.54 -12.50 -19.43
C VAL A 358 8.04 -12.16 -20.83
N GLY A 359 8.49 -12.94 -21.81
CA GLY A 359 8.15 -12.82 -23.23
C GLY A 359 7.20 -13.92 -23.71
N GLY A 360 6.60 -13.71 -24.88
CA GLY A 360 5.65 -14.64 -25.49
C GLY A 360 4.51 -13.93 -26.21
N PHE A 361 3.85 -14.61 -27.14
CA PHE A 361 2.73 -14.04 -27.89
C PHE A 361 1.51 -13.76 -27.01
N SER A 362 0.56 -12.99 -27.53
CA SER A 362 -0.73 -12.75 -26.87
C SER A 362 -1.42 -14.07 -26.51
N GLY A 363 -2.10 -14.15 -25.36
CA GLY A 363 -2.74 -15.40 -24.91
C GLY A 363 -1.82 -16.43 -24.24
N THR A 364 -0.50 -16.24 -24.23
CA THR A 364 0.43 -17.18 -23.56
C THR A 364 0.44 -17.09 -22.03
N GLY A 365 -0.18 -16.06 -21.42
CA GLY A 365 -0.26 -15.93 -19.95
C GLY A 365 0.86 -15.11 -19.29
N LYS A 366 1.61 -14.30 -20.04
CA LYS A 366 2.71 -13.47 -19.53
C LYS A 366 2.36 -12.65 -18.28
N SER A 367 1.30 -11.85 -18.35
CA SER A 367 0.89 -11.00 -17.23
C SER A 367 0.45 -11.80 -16.01
N THR A 368 -0.13 -12.99 -16.21
CA THR A 368 -0.48 -13.89 -15.11
C THR A 368 0.78 -14.37 -14.40
N LEU A 369 1.77 -14.85 -15.15
CA LEU A 369 3.04 -15.29 -14.56
C LEU A 369 3.80 -14.12 -13.90
N ALA A 370 3.87 -12.97 -14.56
CA ALA A 370 4.57 -11.79 -14.05
C ALA A 370 3.98 -11.32 -12.72
N ARG A 371 2.64 -11.26 -12.60
CA ARG A 371 1.96 -10.91 -11.34
C ARG A 371 2.20 -11.95 -10.24
N ALA A 372 2.19 -13.23 -10.59
CA ALA A 372 2.43 -14.31 -9.62
C ALA A 372 3.89 -14.36 -9.13
N LEU A 373 4.85 -13.99 -9.97
CA LEU A 373 6.27 -13.91 -9.59
C LEU A 373 6.60 -12.67 -8.76
N ALA A 374 5.89 -11.56 -8.96
CA ALA A 374 6.16 -10.28 -8.31
C ALA A 374 6.36 -10.36 -6.78
N PRO A 375 5.45 -10.97 -5.99
CA PRO A 375 5.60 -11.03 -4.54
C PRO A 375 6.78 -11.89 -4.07
N LEU A 376 7.33 -12.75 -4.94
CA LEU A 376 8.41 -13.69 -4.61
C LEU A 376 9.81 -13.09 -4.81
N MET A 377 9.89 -11.81 -5.21
CA MET A 377 11.13 -11.22 -5.71
C MET A 377 11.52 -9.93 -4.99
N GLY A 378 12.68 -9.96 -4.33
CA GLY A 378 13.29 -8.81 -3.67
C GLY A 378 12.54 -8.38 -2.40
N ALA A 379 12.85 -7.17 -1.94
CA ALA A 379 12.26 -6.64 -0.72
C ALA A 379 10.75 -6.44 -0.87
N ALA A 380 10.02 -6.64 0.23
CA ALA A 380 8.57 -6.49 0.29
C ALA A 380 8.09 -5.09 -0.23
N PRO A 381 6.92 -5.03 -0.88
CA PRO A 381 5.99 -6.13 -1.16
C PRO A 381 6.32 -6.91 -2.45
N GLY A 382 7.56 -6.85 -2.94
CA GLY A 382 8.03 -7.60 -4.09
C GLY A 382 8.47 -6.72 -5.26
N ALA A 383 8.57 -7.32 -6.45
CA ALA A 383 9.06 -6.67 -7.65
C ALA A 383 8.01 -5.74 -8.29
N ARG A 384 8.50 -4.72 -8.98
CA ARG A 384 7.69 -3.86 -9.86
C ARG A 384 7.47 -4.57 -11.20
N VAL A 385 6.21 -4.82 -11.57
CA VAL A 385 5.82 -5.39 -12.85
C VAL A 385 5.56 -4.27 -13.85
N LEU A 386 6.39 -4.15 -14.87
CA LEU A 386 6.26 -3.15 -15.92
C LEU A 386 5.72 -3.81 -17.18
N ARG A 387 4.50 -3.43 -17.56
CA ARG A 387 3.76 -4.03 -18.68
C ARG A 387 3.82 -3.10 -19.89
N SER A 388 4.22 -3.62 -21.05
CA SER A 388 4.23 -2.83 -22.29
C SER A 388 2.84 -2.27 -22.62
N ASP A 389 1.79 -3.03 -22.34
CA ASP A 389 0.41 -2.62 -22.61
C ASP A 389 0.00 -1.43 -21.72
N VAL A 390 0.32 -1.47 -20.43
CA VAL A 390 0.04 -0.35 -19.50
C VAL A 390 0.86 0.89 -19.87
N ILE A 391 2.14 0.72 -20.19
CA ILE A 391 3.00 1.84 -20.62
C ILE A 391 2.46 2.47 -21.90
N ARG A 392 1.96 1.66 -22.84
CA ARG A 392 1.33 2.17 -24.06
C ARG A 392 0.10 3.02 -23.75
N LYS A 393 -0.76 2.62 -22.78
CA LYS A 393 -1.89 3.44 -22.30
C LYS A 393 -1.42 4.78 -21.72
N GLN A 394 -0.39 4.74 -20.89
CA GLN A 394 0.16 5.93 -20.24
C GLN A 394 0.72 6.94 -21.24
N LEU A 395 1.33 6.50 -22.35
CA LEU A 395 1.80 7.40 -23.42
C LEU A 395 0.66 8.14 -24.15
N PHE A 396 -0.59 7.70 -23.96
CA PHE A 396 -1.80 8.31 -24.52
C PHE A 396 -2.68 8.95 -23.44
N ASP A 397 -2.18 9.10 -22.21
CA ASP A 397 -2.93 9.61 -21.06
C ASP A 397 -4.23 8.82 -20.75
N LEU A 398 -4.22 7.52 -21.07
CA LEU A 398 -5.34 6.61 -20.83
C LEU A 398 -5.11 5.75 -19.59
N ALA A 399 -6.20 5.45 -18.88
CA ALA A 399 -6.21 4.46 -17.81
C ALA A 399 -5.94 3.05 -18.38
N PRO A 400 -5.40 2.12 -17.58
CA PRO A 400 -4.99 0.80 -18.06
C PRO A 400 -6.07 0.06 -18.84
N GLU A 401 -7.34 0.13 -18.41
CA GLU A 401 -8.47 -0.57 -19.03
C GLU A 401 -9.11 0.15 -20.23
N GLN A 402 -8.72 1.38 -20.55
CA GLN A 402 -9.33 2.14 -21.65
C GLN A 402 -8.73 1.72 -23.00
N ALA A 403 -9.54 1.33 -23.98
CA ALA A 403 -9.08 0.89 -25.31
C ALA A 403 -8.19 1.93 -26.01
N LEU A 404 -7.12 1.47 -26.70
CA LEU A 404 -6.26 2.34 -27.49
C LEU A 404 -6.81 2.56 -28.90
N PRO A 405 -6.55 3.73 -29.50
CA PRO A 405 -6.75 3.94 -30.94
C PRO A 405 -5.72 3.14 -31.77
N ALA A 406 -6.02 2.93 -33.05
CA ALA A 406 -5.20 2.08 -33.92
C ALA A 406 -3.78 2.62 -34.18
N ASP A 407 -3.62 3.95 -34.20
CA ASP A 407 -2.34 4.65 -34.33
C ASP A 407 -1.38 4.41 -33.14
N ALA A 408 -1.91 3.95 -32.01
CA ALA A 408 -1.12 3.52 -30.87
C ALA A 408 -0.25 2.29 -31.13
N TYR A 409 -0.44 1.56 -32.24
CA TYR A 409 0.30 0.34 -32.57
C TYR A 409 1.35 0.52 -33.67
N THR A 410 1.69 1.75 -34.03
CA THR A 410 2.77 2.02 -35.00
C THR A 410 4.15 1.56 -34.50
N PRO A 411 5.12 1.29 -35.40
CA PRO A 411 6.50 0.98 -35.02
C PRO A 411 7.16 2.06 -34.16
N ALA A 412 6.88 3.34 -34.46
CA ALA A 412 7.40 4.48 -33.70
C ALA A 412 6.88 4.48 -32.25
N VAL A 413 5.57 4.29 -32.05
CA VAL A 413 4.99 4.17 -30.70
C VAL A 413 5.54 2.94 -29.98
N SER A 414 5.70 1.81 -30.67
CA SER A 414 6.30 0.61 -30.07
C SER A 414 7.74 0.84 -29.61
N ALA A 415 8.56 1.57 -30.37
CA ALA A 415 9.89 1.98 -29.93
C ALA A 415 9.82 2.85 -28.66
N ALA A 416 8.94 3.86 -28.65
CA ALA A 416 8.72 4.72 -27.48
C ALA A 416 8.27 3.95 -26.22
N VAL A 417 7.42 2.92 -26.38
CA VAL A 417 7.00 2.03 -25.28
C VAL A 417 8.19 1.29 -24.69
N TYR A 418 9.06 0.70 -25.52
CA TYR A 418 10.24 -0.03 -25.03
C TYR A 418 11.29 0.91 -24.42
N ASP A 419 11.44 2.13 -24.93
CA ASP A 419 12.31 3.14 -24.32
C ASP A 419 11.79 3.58 -22.96
N ARG A 420 10.48 3.81 -22.83
CA ARG A 420 9.83 4.13 -21.55
C ARG A 420 9.94 2.96 -20.57
N LEU A 421 9.72 1.74 -21.02
CA LEU A 421 9.91 0.50 -20.24
C LEU A 421 11.33 0.41 -19.69
N ARG A 422 12.34 0.65 -20.53
CA ARG A 422 13.75 0.66 -20.11
C ARG A 422 14.04 1.73 -19.07
N LEU A 423 13.58 2.96 -19.29
CA LEU A 423 13.80 4.08 -18.37
C LEU A 423 13.18 3.82 -17.01
N GLN A 424 11.92 3.41 -16.98
CA GLN A 424 11.17 3.11 -15.76
C GLN A 424 11.80 1.95 -14.98
N ALA A 425 12.23 0.91 -15.70
CA ALA A 425 12.91 -0.21 -15.09
C ALA A 425 14.26 0.19 -14.48
N ALA A 426 15.04 1.04 -15.17
CA ALA A 426 16.29 1.58 -14.64
C ALA A 426 16.05 2.42 -13.37
N THR A 427 15.01 3.25 -13.33
CA THR A 427 14.63 4.00 -12.13
C THR A 427 14.29 3.08 -10.96
N CYS A 428 13.49 2.03 -11.20
CA CYS A 428 13.14 1.06 -10.17
C CYS A 428 14.37 0.31 -9.63
N LEU A 429 15.27 -0.12 -10.51
CA LEU A 429 16.52 -0.79 -10.14
C LEU A 429 17.44 0.13 -9.31
N ALA A 430 17.57 1.40 -9.70
CA ALA A 430 18.32 2.41 -8.94
C ALA A 430 17.70 2.67 -7.56
N ALA A 431 16.38 2.52 -7.42
CA ALA A 431 15.66 2.53 -6.15
C ALA A 431 15.82 1.23 -5.32
N GLY A 432 16.64 0.27 -5.77
CA GLY A 432 16.87 -1.01 -5.11
C GLY A 432 15.72 -2.01 -5.28
N ARG A 433 14.81 -1.79 -6.24
CA ARG A 433 13.66 -2.68 -6.50
C ARG A 433 13.96 -3.64 -7.64
N SER A 434 13.59 -4.91 -7.44
CA SER A 434 13.55 -5.87 -8.54
C SER A 434 12.44 -5.50 -9.53
N VAL A 435 12.64 -5.82 -10.80
CA VAL A 435 11.69 -5.51 -11.87
C VAL A 435 11.35 -6.76 -12.67
N ILE A 436 10.08 -6.85 -13.08
CA ILE A 436 9.59 -7.84 -14.04
C ILE A 436 9.11 -7.07 -15.26
N LEU A 437 9.73 -7.31 -16.41
CA LEU A 437 9.31 -6.75 -17.70
C LEU A 437 8.34 -7.73 -18.37
N ASP A 438 7.10 -7.30 -18.57
CA ASP A 438 6.04 -8.06 -19.23
C ASP A 438 5.73 -7.42 -20.58
N ALA A 439 6.26 -8.01 -21.65
CA ALA A 439 6.09 -7.56 -23.02
C ALA A 439 6.13 -8.75 -23.98
N VAL A 440 5.78 -8.55 -25.25
CA VAL A 440 5.83 -9.64 -26.24
C VAL A 440 7.27 -10.11 -26.48
N PHE A 441 8.24 -9.17 -26.53
CA PHE A 441 9.65 -9.46 -26.80
C PHE A 441 9.90 -10.27 -28.09
N ALA A 442 9.11 -9.99 -29.14
CA ALA A 442 9.17 -10.72 -30.40
C ALA A 442 10.51 -10.53 -31.12
N ARG A 443 11.13 -9.34 -31.00
CA ARG A 443 12.33 -9.02 -31.75
C ARG A 443 13.62 -9.24 -30.93
N PRO A 444 14.72 -9.70 -31.55
CA PRO A 444 15.99 -9.92 -30.84
C PRO A 444 16.51 -8.69 -30.09
N GLU A 445 16.35 -7.48 -30.64
CA GLU A 445 16.76 -6.23 -30.02
C GLU A 445 15.96 -5.89 -28.75
N GLU A 446 14.66 -6.22 -28.71
CA GLU A 446 13.82 -6.06 -27.53
C GLU A 446 14.28 -7.00 -26.40
N ARG A 447 14.68 -8.23 -26.76
CA ARG A 447 15.24 -9.19 -25.80
C ARG A 447 16.62 -8.74 -25.30
N ALA A 448 17.46 -8.20 -26.18
CA ALA A 448 18.78 -7.67 -25.82
C ALA A 448 18.66 -6.47 -24.87
N LEU A 449 17.64 -5.61 -25.05
CA LEU A 449 17.37 -4.48 -24.16
C LEU A 449 17.21 -4.93 -22.70
N ALA A 450 16.45 -6.00 -22.44
CA ALA A 450 16.24 -6.50 -21.08
C ALA A 450 17.54 -7.02 -20.43
N ALA A 451 18.38 -7.71 -21.21
CA ALA A 451 19.69 -8.19 -20.75
C ALA A 451 20.67 -7.03 -20.49
N ASN A 452 20.72 -6.04 -21.39
CA ASN A 452 21.57 -4.86 -21.26
C ASN A 452 21.19 -4.02 -20.03
N LEU A 453 19.89 -3.85 -19.78
CA LEU A 453 19.39 -3.18 -18.58
C LEU A 453 19.92 -3.85 -17.30
N ALA A 454 19.83 -5.18 -17.23
CA ALA A 454 20.31 -5.94 -16.09
C ALA A 454 21.83 -5.80 -15.90
N ALA A 455 22.60 -5.86 -16.99
CA ALA A 455 24.04 -5.68 -16.97
C ALA A 455 24.43 -4.27 -16.48
N GLN A 456 23.77 -3.22 -16.97
CA GLN A 456 24.01 -1.84 -16.55
C GLN A 456 23.70 -1.61 -15.06
N ALA A 457 22.66 -2.26 -14.54
CA ALA A 457 22.28 -2.18 -13.13
C ALA A 457 23.07 -3.16 -12.23
N HIS A 458 24.02 -3.92 -12.77
CA HIS A 458 24.69 -5.03 -12.08
C HIS A 458 23.70 -6.00 -11.40
N ALA A 459 22.54 -6.17 -12.02
CA ALA A 459 21.43 -6.99 -11.53
C ALA A 459 21.44 -8.35 -12.21
N ARG A 460 20.99 -9.37 -11.49
CA ARG A 460 20.85 -10.71 -12.08
C ARG A 460 19.68 -10.72 -13.08
N PHE A 461 19.95 -11.19 -14.30
CA PHE A 461 18.94 -11.34 -15.35
C PHE A 461 18.35 -12.74 -15.42
N THR A 462 17.06 -12.85 -15.75
CA THR A 462 16.42 -14.11 -16.16
C THR A 462 15.37 -13.83 -17.24
N GLY A 463 15.59 -14.34 -18.45
CA GLY A 463 14.62 -14.26 -19.55
C GLY A 463 13.79 -15.54 -19.63
N LEU A 464 12.47 -15.38 -19.63
CA LEU A 464 11.46 -16.44 -19.73
C LEU A 464 10.64 -16.23 -21.00
N TRP A 465 10.48 -17.27 -21.81
CA TRP A 465 9.66 -17.25 -23.01
C TRP A 465 8.51 -18.24 -22.91
N LEU A 466 7.27 -17.76 -22.87
CA LEU A 466 6.09 -18.59 -22.75
C LEU A 466 5.61 -19.03 -24.14
N ARG A 467 5.32 -20.31 -24.27
CA ARG A 467 4.76 -20.92 -25.49
C ARG A 467 3.51 -21.70 -25.14
N ALA A 468 2.47 -21.59 -25.97
CA ALA A 468 1.27 -22.43 -25.91
C ALA A 468 0.85 -22.76 -27.35
N SER A 469 -0.06 -23.73 -27.52
CA SER A 469 -0.65 -24.01 -28.84
C SER A 469 -1.49 -22.82 -29.33
N GLU A 470 -1.66 -22.72 -30.65
CA GLU A 470 -2.51 -21.69 -31.26
C GLU A 470 -3.92 -21.69 -30.69
N GLU A 471 -4.50 -22.88 -30.56
CA GLU A 471 -5.85 -23.10 -30.01
C GLU A 471 -5.98 -22.52 -28.60
N VAL A 472 -5.05 -22.86 -27.70
CA VAL A 472 -5.04 -22.35 -26.33
C VAL A 472 -4.89 -20.82 -26.28
N MET A 473 -4.02 -20.26 -27.12
CA MET A 473 -3.83 -18.80 -27.19
C MET A 473 -5.08 -18.10 -27.72
N ALA A 474 -5.69 -18.63 -28.78
CA ALA A 474 -6.90 -18.08 -29.39
C ALA A 474 -8.09 -18.11 -28.41
N ASP A 475 -8.29 -19.24 -27.71
CA ASP A 475 -9.37 -19.37 -26.73
C ASP A 475 -9.21 -18.42 -25.55
N ARG A 476 -7.98 -18.26 -25.03
CA ARG A 476 -7.71 -17.28 -23.96
C ARG A 476 -7.98 -15.84 -24.42
N VAL A 477 -7.61 -15.49 -25.65
CA VAL A 477 -7.86 -14.15 -26.22
C VAL A 477 -9.36 -13.91 -26.40
N ARG A 478 -10.13 -14.91 -26.89
CA ARG A 478 -11.59 -14.83 -27.03
C ARG A 478 -12.29 -14.68 -25.68
N HIS A 479 -11.94 -15.55 -24.72
CA HIS A 479 -12.52 -15.50 -23.38
C HIS A 479 -12.26 -14.16 -22.71
N ARG A 480 -11.07 -13.60 -22.89
CA ARG A 480 -10.74 -12.26 -22.40
C ARG A 480 -11.65 -11.19 -23.00
N ALA A 481 -11.88 -11.21 -24.32
CA ALA A 481 -12.74 -10.22 -24.96
C ALA A 481 -14.22 -10.29 -24.49
N GLN A 482 -14.65 -11.47 -24.03
CA GLN A 482 -16.01 -11.71 -23.55
C GLN A 482 -16.19 -11.47 -22.05
N THR A 483 -15.10 -11.42 -21.29
CA THR A 483 -15.15 -11.22 -19.84
C THR A 483 -14.87 -9.75 -19.51
N PRO A 484 -15.69 -9.06 -18.71
CA PRO A 484 -15.40 -7.70 -18.22
C PRO A 484 -14.27 -7.66 -17.18
N ALA A 485 -13.21 -8.44 -17.37
CA ALA A 485 -12.04 -8.45 -16.52
C ALA A 485 -11.20 -7.18 -16.75
N ARG A 486 -10.61 -6.64 -15.67
CA ARG A 486 -9.64 -5.54 -15.76
C ARG A 486 -8.35 -6.00 -16.43
N ASP A 487 -8.32 -5.98 -17.76
CA ASP A 487 -7.11 -6.18 -18.54
C ASP A 487 -6.72 -4.91 -19.30
N ALA A 488 -5.42 -4.69 -19.41
CA ALA A 488 -4.83 -3.56 -20.12
C ALA A 488 -4.49 -3.88 -21.58
N SER A 489 -4.58 -5.14 -21.97
CA SER A 489 -4.14 -5.65 -23.26
C SER A 489 -5.26 -5.60 -24.30
N ASP A 490 -5.11 -4.79 -25.35
CA ASP A 490 -6.09 -4.71 -26.46
C ASP A 490 -5.89 -5.79 -27.54
N ALA A 491 -5.00 -6.76 -27.31
CA ALA A 491 -4.70 -7.75 -28.35
C ALA A 491 -5.91 -8.66 -28.63
N ASP A 492 -6.38 -8.63 -29.87
CA ASP A 492 -7.42 -9.52 -30.37
C ASP A 492 -6.82 -10.72 -31.13
N LEU A 493 -7.69 -11.52 -31.74
CA LEU A 493 -7.26 -12.67 -32.53
C LEU A 493 -6.42 -12.26 -33.76
N ALA A 494 -6.71 -11.11 -34.37
CA ALA A 494 -5.95 -10.63 -35.53
C ALA A 494 -4.51 -10.25 -35.13
N VAL A 495 -4.33 -9.63 -33.97
CA VAL A 495 -3.02 -9.33 -33.38
C VAL A 495 -2.25 -10.61 -33.09
N LEU A 496 -2.89 -11.62 -32.46
CA LEU A 496 -2.25 -12.92 -32.20
C LEU A 496 -1.76 -13.58 -33.50
N LEU A 497 -2.62 -13.69 -34.51
CA LEU A 497 -2.27 -14.30 -35.79
C LEU A 497 -1.15 -13.53 -36.50
N SER A 498 -1.14 -12.20 -36.40
CA SER A 498 -0.06 -11.37 -36.94
C SER A 498 1.28 -11.65 -36.26
N GLN A 499 1.29 -11.76 -34.92
CA GLN A 499 2.50 -12.09 -34.16
C GLN A 499 3.04 -13.47 -34.53
N MET A 500 2.15 -14.46 -34.69
CA MET A 500 2.55 -15.82 -35.07
C MET A 500 3.14 -15.88 -36.49
N ARG A 501 2.57 -15.14 -37.45
CA ARG A 501 3.11 -15.03 -38.81
C ARG A 501 4.48 -14.36 -38.86
N GLN A 502 4.69 -13.31 -38.07
CA GLN A 502 5.98 -12.63 -37.97
C GLN A 502 7.04 -13.49 -37.28
N GLY A 503 6.63 -14.31 -36.31
CA GLY A 503 7.52 -15.16 -35.53
C GLY A 503 8.35 -14.36 -34.52
N ALA A 504 9.09 -15.09 -33.66
CA ALA A 504 9.95 -14.49 -32.63
C ALA A 504 11.46 -14.60 -32.96
N GLY A 505 11.81 -15.16 -34.12
CA GLY A 505 13.17 -15.51 -34.49
C GLY A 505 13.81 -16.52 -33.53
N ASP A 506 15.14 -16.48 -33.39
CA ASP A 506 15.89 -17.30 -32.43
C ASP A 506 15.69 -16.79 -30.99
N VAL A 507 15.00 -17.58 -30.16
CA VAL A 507 14.72 -17.27 -28.76
C VAL A 507 15.66 -18.06 -27.86
N ARG A 508 16.62 -17.35 -27.26
CA ARG A 508 17.63 -17.92 -26.34
C ARG A 508 17.25 -17.87 -24.86
N TRP A 509 16.03 -17.44 -24.56
CA TRP A 509 15.49 -17.41 -23.20
C TRP A 509 15.02 -18.79 -22.77
N SER A 510 14.81 -19.00 -21.47
CA SER A 510 14.27 -20.26 -20.97
C SER A 510 12.82 -20.41 -21.44
N ILE A 511 12.55 -21.45 -22.24
CA ILE A 511 11.22 -21.71 -22.78
C ILE A 511 10.37 -22.41 -21.73
N LEU A 512 9.18 -21.86 -21.46
CA LEU A 512 8.17 -22.42 -20.58
C LEU A 512 6.93 -22.79 -21.40
N ASP A 513 6.44 -24.02 -21.23
CA ASP A 513 5.16 -24.42 -21.78
C ASP A 513 4.04 -23.86 -20.88
N ALA A 514 3.18 -23.04 -21.47
CA ALA A 514 2.05 -22.37 -20.85
C ALA A 514 0.70 -23.02 -21.19
N GLY A 515 0.71 -24.21 -21.79
CA GLY A 515 -0.44 -25.11 -21.90
C GLY A 515 -0.96 -25.65 -20.55
N PRO A 516 -0.10 -26.02 -19.57
CA PRO A 516 -0.51 -26.43 -18.23
C PRO A 516 -1.18 -25.31 -17.40
N THR A 517 -1.54 -25.62 -16.15
CA THR A 517 -2.15 -24.62 -15.25
C THR A 517 -1.16 -23.50 -14.87
N PRO A 518 -1.63 -22.27 -14.57
CA PRO A 518 -0.77 -21.16 -14.16
C PRO A 518 0.18 -21.49 -13.00
N GLU A 519 -0.25 -22.33 -12.05
CA GLU A 519 0.53 -22.75 -10.89
C GLU A 519 1.71 -23.64 -11.29
N MET A 520 1.54 -24.48 -12.31
CA MET A 520 2.64 -25.29 -12.84
C MET A 520 3.68 -24.42 -13.54
N VAL A 521 3.24 -23.44 -14.33
CA VAL A 521 4.13 -22.47 -15.00
C VAL A 521 4.90 -21.64 -13.97
N LEU A 522 4.23 -21.20 -12.90
CA LEU A 522 4.87 -20.48 -11.78
C LEU A 522 5.97 -21.32 -11.13
N ARG A 523 5.69 -22.57 -10.76
CA ARG A 523 6.70 -23.47 -10.15
C ARG A 523 7.92 -23.69 -11.05
N GLN A 524 7.71 -23.83 -12.36
CA GLN A 524 8.82 -23.95 -13.31
C GLN A 524 9.65 -22.66 -13.38
N ALA A 525 8.98 -21.49 -13.41
CA ALA A 525 9.65 -20.20 -13.40
C ALA A 525 10.46 -19.98 -12.11
N GLU A 526 9.90 -20.32 -10.95
CA GLU A 526 10.61 -20.26 -9.66
C GLU A 526 11.89 -21.10 -9.65
N ALA A 527 11.82 -22.32 -10.19
CA ALA A 527 12.99 -23.19 -10.27
C ALA A 527 14.13 -22.55 -11.09
N LEU A 528 13.80 -21.86 -12.19
CA LEU A 528 14.76 -21.12 -13.00
C LEU A 528 15.34 -19.90 -12.26
N LEU A 529 14.51 -19.21 -11.47
CA LEU A 529 14.95 -18.07 -10.67
C LEU A 529 15.92 -18.46 -9.54
N ARG A 530 15.88 -19.71 -9.06
CA ARG A 530 16.74 -20.24 -7.99
C ARG A 530 18.11 -20.74 -8.47
N ARG A 531 18.25 -21.13 -9.74
CA ARG A 531 19.55 -21.61 -10.29
C ARG A 531 20.66 -20.58 -10.02
N PRO A 532 21.87 -20.93 -9.59
CA PRO A 532 22.99 -19.99 -9.61
C PRO A 532 23.16 -19.48 -11.05
N GLY A 533 23.40 -18.18 -11.24
CA GLY A 533 23.43 -17.59 -12.58
C GLY A 533 24.42 -18.31 -13.49
N THR A 534 23.95 -18.94 -14.56
CA THR A 534 24.80 -19.33 -15.68
C THR A 534 25.24 -18.06 -16.38
N GLU A 535 26.54 -17.73 -16.27
CA GLU A 535 27.20 -16.70 -17.07
C GLU A 535 27.07 -17.05 -18.55
N GLY A 536 26.00 -16.59 -19.19
CA GLY A 536 25.83 -16.65 -20.64
C GLY A 536 26.62 -15.52 -21.31
N GLY A 537 27.95 -15.59 -21.26
CA GLY A 537 28.85 -14.83 -22.13
C GLY A 537 29.53 -15.77 -23.13
N PRO A 538 29.89 -15.33 -24.35
CA PRO A 538 30.48 -16.20 -25.36
C PRO A 538 31.81 -16.77 -24.84
N SER A 539 31.98 -18.09 -24.99
CA SER A 539 33.20 -18.82 -24.68
C SER A 539 34.43 -18.14 -25.29
N ARG A 540 35.29 -17.55 -24.44
CA ARG A 540 36.65 -17.15 -24.81
C ARG A 540 37.61 -18.33 -24.56
N PRO A 541 38.57 -18.61 -25.47
CA PRO A 541 39.48 -19.72 -25.31
C PRO A 541 40.49 -19.43 -24.19
N ALA A 542 40.95 -20.51 -23.55
CA ALA A 542 41.85 -20.50 -22.40
C ALA A 542 43.15 -19.70 -22.68
N GLY A 543 43.49 -18.78 -21.76
CA GLY A 543 44.71 -17.98 -21.85
C GLY A 543 45.08 -17.34 -20.50
N ARG A 544 45.93 -18.05 -19.76
CA ARG A 544 46.90 -17.65 -18.70
C ARG A 544 46.59 -16.47 -17.77
N SER A 545 46.65 -16.81 -16.48
CA SER A 545 46.63 -16.02 -15.24
C SER A 545 47.71 -14.94 -15.10
N ALA A 546 47.34 -13.79 -14.54
CA ALA A 546 48.21 -12.87 -13.80
C ALA A 546 47.42 -12.20 -12.65
N PRO A 547 48.03 -11.88 -11.49
CA PRO A 547 47.30 -11.56 -10.27
C PRO A 547 46.92 -10.07 -10.15
N VAL A 548 45.82 -9.84 -9.45
CA VAL A 548 45.24 -8.54 -9.09
C VAL A 548 46.03 -7.95 -7.91
N ALA A 549 46.48 -6.70 -8.04
CA ALA A 549 47.09 -5.93 -6.96
C ALA A 549 46.07 -4.98 -6.35
N ASP A 550 45.93 -5.07 -5.02
CA ASP A 550 45.12 -4.19 -4.17
C ASP A 550 45.64 -2.75 -4.19
N PHE A 551 44.73 -1.78 -4.38
CA PHE A 551 45.01 -0.36 -4.16
C PHE A 551 44.25 0.13 -2.93
N PHE A 552 44.97 0.23 -1.81
CA PHE A 552 44.60 1.06 -0.65
C PHE A 552 44.99 2.52 -0.92
N PHE A 553 44.03 3.44 -0.76
CA PHE A 553 44.30 4.88 -0.71
C PHE A 553 44.72 5.27 0.71
N SER A 554 45.85 5.98 0.83
CA SER A 554 46.24 6.74 2.03
C SER A 554 46.67 8.15 1.61
N PRO A 555 46.35 9.21 2.38
CA PRO A 555 46.47 10.59 1.92
C PRO A 555 47.87 11.17 2.21
N GLY A 556 48.44 11.88 1.24
CA GLY A 556 49.71 12.62 1.35
C GLY A 556 49.51 14.15 1.36
N PRO A 557 50.49 14.92 1.87
CA PRO A 557 50.24 16.22 2.50
C PRO A 557 50.44 17.43 1.58
N ALA A 558 49.87 18.56 2.01
CA ALA A 558 50.02 19.88 1.39
C ALA A 558 51.43 20.47 1.58
N PRO A 559 51.98 21.17 0.57
CA PRO A 559 53.08 22.10 0.76
C PRO A 559 52.61 23.56 0.67
N GLY A 560 52.96 24.34 1.67
CA GLY A 560 52.99 25.80 1.56
C GLY A 560 54.26 26.28 0.88
N MET A 561 54.20 27.46 0.26
CA MET A 561 55.38 28.31 0.08
C MET A 561 54.96 29.77 -0.17
N ARG A 562 55.39 30.61 0.78
CA ARG A 562 55.65 32.07 0.74
C ARG A 562 54.47 33.04 0.74
#